data_AF-A0A6P0KN20-F1
#
_entry.id   AF-A0A6P0KN20-F1
#
_cell.length_a   1.000
_cell.length_b   1.000
_cell.length_c   1.000
_cell.angle_alpha   90.00
_cell.angle_beta   90.00
_cell.angle_gamma   90.00
#
_symmetry.space_group_name_H-M   'P 1'
#
loop_
_entity.id
_entity.type
_entity.pdbx_description
1 polymer ?
#
loop_
_entity_poly.entity_id
_entity_poly.type
_entity_poly.pdbx_seq_one_letter_code
_entity_poly.pdbx_strand_id
1 'polypeptide(L)'
;MPSIYSSPIAWLNRPYLDLGPINGGSPHLYKVEFSYRHLISETRVPYRVQVSLPTSFRESVIRETGMTQYQVDHPLQLANELRTERWQTLCDYLTHYQELKPVTKLLVIHLLSSLCLHRTVLDYVPKMSAAEIASDSRLAALAFYRAMSTLILHIDSGKPYSLEEFEIIATHAPSGDRVRINAIHQLLVEYGRTFKDVAKAEFWGSVLIKEIQEIKPSLDDFSYKLLMSIYCRAIVFIPLLHRDKDKVVQEMELCQSYAESLIGENEEQQIVAYENQNIILESRTKEALWLGDFDLAEQRIRQAVERDPLDPRYRLELGQVLIKQGRIEEAAKAYRSGTKLGPPGTAVAWFMAGQCYQSLGELDMACDCYLAAVHVDPLAISPVKRLTGLATDLGNSVLANWSQLRLTELQAEKQRILEEGERSFTAEVSFKRKTSREAVTA
;
A
#
# COMPACT_ATOMS: atom_id res chain seq x y z
N MET A 1 -3.84 15.26 27.35
CA MET A 1 -3.63 14.84 25.96
C MET A 1 -3.87 13.34 25.86
N PRO A 2 -4.40 12.82 24.73
CA PRO A 2 -4.52 11.39 24.50
C PRO A 2 -3.16 10.71 24.66
N SER A 3 -3.14 9.59 25.38
CA SER A 3 -1.94 8.78 25.59
C SER A 3 -1.93 7.59 24.63
N ILE A 4 -0.75 7.16 24.17
CA ILE A 4 -0.59 5.94 23.35
C ILE A 4 -1.27 4.74 24.04
N TYR A 5 -1.19 4.68 25.38
CA TYR A 5 -1.75 3.59 26.18
C TYR A 5 -3.27 3.65 26.36
N SER A 6 -3.92 4.77 26.03
CA SER A 6 -5.38 4.92 26.15
C SER A 6 -6.16 4.54 24.90
N SER A 7 -5.48 4.20 23.80
CA SER A 7 -6.12 3.78 22.54
C SER A 7 -5.52 2.48 22.02
N PRO A 8 -6.31 1.41 21.84
CA PRO A 8 -5.83 0.16 21.25
C PRO A 8 -5.24 0.35 19.86
N ILE A 9 -5.84 1.22 19.04
CA ILE A 9 -5.36 1.54 17.69
C ILE A 9 -3.97 2.17 17.76
N ALA A 10 -3.78 3.14 18.66
CA ALA A 10 -2.48 3.78 18.86
C ALA A 10 -1.44 2.85 19.45
N TRP A 11 -1.84 2.02 20.41
CA TRP A 11 -0.95 1.06 21.06
C TRP A 11 -0.45 -0.01 20.08
N LEU A 12 -1.32 -0.56 19.24
CA LEU A 12 -0.96 -1.51 18.19
C LEU A 12 -0.07 -0.86 17.11
N ASN A 13 -0.36 0.38 16.72
CA ASN A 13 0.34 1.10 15.66
C ASN A 13 1.43 2.07 16.15
N ARG A 14 1.89 1.90 17.39
CA ARG A 14 2.89 2.75 18.03
C ARG A 14 4.14 3.02 17.15
N PRO A 15 4.73 2.03 16.44
CA PRO A 15 5.89 2.27 15.58
C PRO A 15 5.71 3.41 14.56
N TYR A 16 4.48 3.65 14.09
CA TYR A 16 4.19 4.72 13.15
C TYR A 16 4.05 6.11 13.79
N LEU A 17 3.86 6.17 15.11
CA LEU A 17 3.73 7.43 15.86
C LEU A 17 5.10 7.94 16.32
N ASP A 18 5.82 7.09 17.05
CA ASP A 18 7.03 7.46 17.81
C ASP A 18 8.21 6.50 17.58
N LEU A 19 8.12 5.59 16.60
CA LEU A 19 9.08 4.50 16.35
C LEU A 19 9.34 3.62 17.58
N GLY A 20 8.37 3.55 18.49
CA GLY A 20 8.41 2.66 19.65
C GLY A 20 8.37 1.17 19.26
N PRO A 21 8.54 0.28 20.25
CA PRO A 21 8.54 -1.16 20.01
C PRO A 21 7.18 -1.65 19.49
N ILE A 22 7.22 -2.73 18.72
CA ILE A 22 6.01 -3.46 18.31
C ILE A 22 5.37 -4.13 19.53
N ASN A 23 4.03 -4.23 19.52
CA ASN A 23 3.25 -4.85 20.58
C ASN A 23 2.55 -6.13 20.08
N GLY A 24 3.24 -6.88 19.21
CA GLY A 24 2.62 -7.86 18.32
C GLY A 24 1.88 -7.19 17.15
N GLY A 25 1.05 -7.96 16.44
CA GLY A 25 0.19 -7.44 15.38
C GLY A 25 0.58 -7.89 13.97
N SER A 26 0.00 -7.22 12.96
CA SER A 26 0.09 -7.63 11.56
C SER A 26 1.49 -7.42 10.97
N PRO A 27 1.86 -8.15 9.89
CA PRO A 27 3.22 -8.14 9.32
C PRO A 27 3.82 -6.77 8.99
N HIS A 28 2.99 -5.76 8.71
CA HIS A 28 3.48 -4.41 8.43
C HIS A 28 4.21 -3.77 9.62
N LEU A 29 3.92 -4.16 10.86
CA LEU A 29 4.63 -3.67 12.04
C LEU A 29 6.04 -4.26 12.10
N TYR A 30 6.18 -5.55 11.79
CA TYR A 30 7.47 -6.22 11.70
C TYR A 30 8.33 -5.63 10.57
N LYS A 31 7.73 -5.17 9.47
CA LYS A 31 8.45 -4.42 8.43
C LYS A 31 9.19 -3.20 9.00
N VAL A 32 8.53 -2.42 9.87
CA VAL A 32 9.16 -1.25 10.54
C VAL A 32 10.24 -1.72 11.52
N GLU A 33 9.95 -2.73 12.34
CA GLU A 33 10.90 -3.27 13.32
C GLU A 33 12.17 -3.80 12.67
N PHE A 34 12.04 -4.63 11.62
CA PHE A 34 13.20 -5.14 10.88
C PHE A 34 13.96 -3.99 10.21
N SER A 35 13.26 -3.04 9.58
CA SER A 35 13.92 -1.86 8.99
C SER A 35 14.81 -1.13 10.01
N TYR A 36 14.31 -0.93 11.23
CA TYR A 36 15.08 -0.29 12.30
C TYR A 36 16.25 -1.16 12.79
N ARG A 37 16.05 -2.46 13.06
CA ARG A 37 17.12 -3.37 13.50
C ARG A 37 18.26 -3.46 12.49
N HIS A 38 17.94 -3.50 11.19
CA HIS A 38 18.93 -3.50 10.13
C HIS A 38 19.68 -2.18 10.00
N LEU A 39 18.99 -1.05 10.21
CA LEU A 39 19.63 0.27 10.27
C LEU A 39 20.68 0.33 11.38
N ILE A 40 20.33 -0.07 12.60
CA ILE A 40 21.25 -0.01 13.75
C ILE A 40 22.42 -0.99 13.63
N SER A 41 22.18 -2.17 13.04
CA SER A 41 23.24 -3.16 12.81
C SER A 41 24.09 -2.91 11.55
N GLU A 42 23.74 -1.91 10.72
CA GLU A 42 24.34 -1.61 9.41
C GLU A 42 24.53 -2.84 8.51
N THR A 43 23.56 -3.77 8.52
CA THR A 43 23.69 -5.05 7.81
C THR A 43 23.24 -4.98 6.34
N ARG A 44 22.02 -5.43 6.06
CA ARG A 44 21.42 -5.48 4.70
C ARG A 44 19.98 -4.98 4.78
N VAL A 45 19.38 -4.68 3.63
CA VAL A 45 17.92 -4.50 3.58
C VAL A 45 17.25 -5.82 4.00
N PRO A 46 16.29 -5.83 4.94
CA PRO A 46 15.60 -7.04 5.39
C PRO A 46 14.84 -7.72 4.25
N TYR A 47 14.34 -8.93 4.49
CA TYR A 47 13.38 -9.53 3.56
C TYR A 47 12.16 -8.62 3.36
N ARG A 48 11.68 -8.57 2.11
CA ARG A 48 10.56 -7.72 1.73
C ARG A 48 9.25 -8.29 2.29
N VAL A 49 8.72 -7.67 3.34
CA VAL A 49 7.28 -7.74 3.65
C VAL A 49 6.54 -6.98 2.54
N GLN A 50 5.65 -7.68 1.85
CA GLN A 50 5.03 -7.24 0.61
C GLN A 50 3.89 -6.23 0.80
N VAL A 51 3.26 -6.21 1.98
CA VAL A 51 2.24 -5.25 2.36
C VAL A 51 2.75 -3.83 2.15
N SER A 52 1.98 -3.09 1.34
CA SER A 52 2.14 -1.67 1.11
C SER A 52 0.95 -0.97 1.73
N LEU A 53 1.22 -0.10 2.70
CA LEU A 53 0.22 0.78 3.28
C LEU A 53 0.13 2.07 2.46
N PRO A 54 -1.04 2.73 2.42
CA PRO A 54 -1.17 4.03 1.77
C PRO A 54 -0.34 5.10 2.50
N THR A 55 0.03 6.18 1.81
CA THR A 55 0.73 7.33 2.41
C THR A 55 -0.07 7.94 3.57
N SER A 56 -1.40 7.91 3.47
CA SER A 56 -2.31 8.41 4.50
C SER A 56 -2.44 7.49 5.73
N PHE A 57 -1.78 6.32 5.76
CA PHE A 57 -1.91 5.38 6.87
C PHE A 57 -1.56 6.02 8.21
N ARG A 58 -0.38 6.67 8.29
CA ARG A 58 0.09 7.35 9.50
C ARG A 58 -0.86 8.46 9.93
N GLU A 59 -1.32 9.27 8.98
CA GLU A 59 -2.30 10.32 9.23
C GLU A 59 -3.64 9.76 9.73
N SER A 60 -4.06 8.61 9.20
CA SER A 60 -5.30 7.94 9.60
C SER A 60 -5.19 7.44 11.04
N VAL A 61 -4.06 6.83 11.43
CA VAL A 61 -3.81 6.42 12.81
C VAL A 61 -3.86 7.64 13.74
N ILE A 62 -3.19 8.73 13.37
CA ILE A 62 -3.17 9.96 14.17
C ILE A 62 -4.57 10.57 14.31
N ARG A 63 -5.30 10.67 13.21
CA ARG A 63 -6.65 11.26 13.17
C ARG A 63 -7.65 10.45 13.98
N GLU A 64 -7.69 9.14 13.78
CA GLU A 64 -8.63 8.25 14.50
C GLU A 64 -8.34 8.15 16.00
N THR A 65 -7.09 8.40 16.42
CA THR A 65 -6.68 8.34 17.82
C THR A 65 -6.62 9.72 18.50
N GLY A 66 -6.78 10.80 17.74
CA GLY A 66 -6.64 12.18 18.22
C GLY A 66 -5.21 12.59 18.60
N MET A 67 -4.21 11.83 18.15
CA MET A 67 -2.79 12.00 18.53
C MET A 67 -2.07 13.05 17.68
N THR A 68 -2.69 14.21 17.51
CA THR A 68 -2.25 15.27 16.59
C THR A 68 -0.85 15.79 16.88
N GLN A 69 -0.35 15.63 18.12
CA GLN A 69 1.02 15.97 18.48
C GLN A 69 2.10 15.15 17.73
N TYR A 70 1.74 14.00 17.16
CA TYR A 70 2.63 13.19 16.32
C TYR A 70 2.52 13.52 14.82
N GLN A 71 1.61 14.41 14.41
CA GLN A 71 1.45 14.78 13.00
C GLN A 71 2.67 15.57 12.52
N VAL A 72 3.46 14.96 11.64
CA VAL A 72 4.64 15.56 11.02
C VAL A 72 4.81 15.06 9.59
N ASP A 73 5.20 15.95 8.69
CA ASP A 73 5.54 15.62 7.30
C ASP A 73 6.99 15.15 7.17
N HIS A 74 7.85 15.56 8.11
CA HIS A 74 9.27 15.22 8.15
C HIS A 74 9.68 14.81 9.58
N PRO A 75 10.45 13.72 9.80
CA PRO A 75 10.79 13.24 11.14
C PRO A 75 11.40 14.27 12.09
N LEU A 76 12.25 15.15 11.55
CA LEU A 76 12.89 16.26 12.30
C LEU A 76 11.90 17.27 12.89
N GLN A 77 10.65 17.32 12.42
CA GLN A 77 9.62 18.23 12.94
C GLN A 77 8.99 17.72 14.24
N LEU A 78 9.17 16.43 14.59
CA LEU A 78 8.57 15.90 15.81
C LEU A 78 9.21 16.56 17.02
N ALA A 79 8.40 17.08 17.95
CA ALA A 79 8.86 17.71 19.18
C ALA A 79 9.79 16.78 19.97
N ASN A 80 10.89 17.31 20.53
CA ASN A 80 11.93 16.52 21.19
C ASN A 80 11.38 15.65 22.34
N GLU A 81 10.44 16.18 23.10
CA GLU A 81 9.75 15.52 24.21
C GLU A 81 8.88 14.33 23.78
N LEU A 82 8.54 14.22 22.49
CA LEU A 82 7.77 13.10 21.92
C LEU A 82 8.67 12.05 21.24
N ARG A 83 9.97 12.34 21.09
CA ARG A 83 10.89 11.41 20.43
C ARG A 83 11.30 10.31 21.40
N THR A 84 11.06 9.07 21.00
CA THR A 84 11.77 7.94 21.62
C THR A 84 13.25 7.99 21.24
N GLU A 85 14.09 7.21 21.92
CA GLU A 85 15.49 7.01 21.55
C GLU A 85 15.63 6.57 20.08
N ARG A 86 14.73 5.69 19.60
CA ARG A 86 14.71 5.21 18.23
C ARG A 86 14.39 6.32 17.24
N TRP A 87 13.39 7.16 17.54
CA TRP A 87 13.06 8.31 16.69
C TRP A 87 14.17 9.36 16.68
N GLN A 88 14.79 9.62 17.83
CA GLN A 88 15.93 10.53 17.91
C GLN A 88 17.10 10.02 17.08
N THR A 89 17.38 8.72 17.13
CA THR A 89 18.41 8.09 16.29
C THR A 89 18.13 8.28 14.80
N LEU A 90 16.87 8.10 14.36
CA LEU A 90 16.47 8.41 12.99
C LEU A 90 16.70 9.89 12.65
N CYS A 91 16.37 10.81 13.57
CA CYS A 91 16.64 12.24 13.38
C CYS A 91 18.13 12.52 13.19
N ASP A 92 19.00 11.92 14.01
CA ASP A 92 20.45 12.11 13.93
C ASP A 92 21.03 11.63 12.59
N TYR A 93 20.54 10.48 12.09
CA TYR A 93 20.89 9.99 10.75
C TYR A 93 20.43 10.96 9.64
N LEU A 94 19.22 11.51 9.75
CA LEU A 94 18.67 12.44 8.76
C LEU A 94 19.39 13.78 8.74
N THR A 95 19.82 14.28 9.91
CA THR A 95 20.61 15.51 10.03
C THR A 95 21.97 15.37 9.34
N HIS A 96 22.61 14.20 9.46
CA HIS A 96 23.94 13.94 8.88
C HIS A 96 23.88 13.09 7.61
N TYR A 97 22.72 13.03 6.94
CA TYR A 97 22.44 12.05 5.89
C TYR A 97 23.50 12.04 4.78
N GLN A 98 24.00 13.21 4.38
CA GLN A 98 24.98 13.33 3.30
C GLN A 98 26.33 12.68 3.62
N GLU A 99 26.70 12.63 4.90
CA GLU A 99 27.95 12.07 5.41
C GLU A 99 27.89 10.55 5.64
N LEU A 100 26.68 9.98 5.60
CA LEU A 100 26.47 8.55 5.84
C LEU A 100 27.09 7.67 4.75
N LYS A 101 27.52 6.47 5.16
CA LYS A 101 27.95 5.41 4.24
C LYS A 101 26.80 5.03 3.30
N PRO A 102 27.08 4.57 2.06
CA PRO A 102 26.04 4.17 1.10
C PRO A 102 25.02 3.16 1.64
N VAL A 103 25.46 2.15 2.40
CA VAL A 103 24.55 1.16 3.00
C VAL A 103 23.63 1.78 4.05
N THR A 104 24.16 2.67 4.90
CA THR A 104 23.38 3.37 5.93
C THR A 104 22.36 4.31 5.29
N LYS A 105 22.73 5.04 4.22
CA LYS A 105 21.79 5.84 3.42
C LYS A 105 20.60 5.00 2.94
N LEU A 106 20.88 3.83 2.33
CA LEU A 106 19.86 2.91 1.86
C LEU A 106 18.93 2.43 2.99
N LEU A 107 19.49 2.10 4.15
CA LEU A 107 18.72 1.62 5.31
C LEU A 107 17.84 2.71 5.94
N VAL A 108 18.32 3.97 5.98
CA VAL A 108 17.51 5.13 6.40
C VAL A 108 16.32 5.31 5.46
N ILE A 109 16.55 5.28 4.15
CA ILE A 109 15.48 5.41 3.14
C ILE A 109 14.50 4.24 3.23
N HIS A 110 14.99 3.04 3.45
CA HIS A 110 14.13 1.87 3.66
C HIS A 110 13.21 2.06 4.87
N LEU A 111 13.74 2.52 6.00
CA LEU A 111 12.96 2.81 7.21
C LEU A 111 11.92 3.91 6.98
N LEU A 112 12.28 5.02 6.32
CA LEU A 112 11.32 6.07 5.95
C LEU A 112 10.18 5.53 5.10
N SER A 113 10.49 4.71 4.10
CA SER A 113 9.49 4.06 3.25
C SER A 113 8.58 3.14 4.06
N SER A 114 9.14 2.36 5.00
CA SER A 114 8.37 1.49 5.90
C SER A 114 7.47 2.27 6.88
N LEU A 115 7.84 3.51 7.22
CA LEU A 115 7.05 4.44 8.05
C LEU A 115 5.99 5.24 7.26
N CYS A 116 5.81 4.94 5.97
CA CYS A 116 4.93 5.69 5.06
C CYS A 116 5.34 7.15 4.82
N LEU A 117 6.60 7.53 5.11
CA LEU A 117 7.13 8.89 4.94
C LEU A 117 7.69 9.10 3.52
N HIS A 118 6.85 8.85 2.52
CA HIS A 118 7.26 8.83 1.11
C HIS A 118 7.69 10.20 0.58
N ARG A 119 7.12 11.30 1.08
CA ARG A 119 7.58 12.65 0.71
C ARG A 119 9.01 12.90 1.18
N THR A 120 9.32 12.54 2.43
CA THR A 120 10.68 12.62 2.97
C THR A 120 11.66 11.77 2.16
N VAL A 121 11.26 10.59 1.67
CA VAL A 121 12.11 9.79 0.78
C VAL A 121 12.50 10.59 -0.48
N LEU A 122 11.56 11.34 -1.07
CA LEU A 122 11.82 12.15 -2.27
C LEU A 122 12.74 13.35 -2.00
N ASP A 123 12.77 13.87 -0.76
CA ASP A 123 13.65 14.96 -0.34
C ASP A 123 15.12 14.53 -0.29
N TYR A 124 15.38 13.28 0.10
CA TYR A 124 16.73 12.75 0.28
C TYR A 124 17.27 11.94 -0.91
N VAL A 125 16.40 11.43 -1.78
CA VAL A 125 16.79 10.61 -2.91
C VAL A 125 16.42 11.33 -4.21
N PRO A 126 17.36 12.00 -4.90
CA PRO A 126 17.07 12.63 -6.18
C PRO A 126 16.81 11.59 -7.28
N LYS A 127 16.30 12.04 -8.44
CA LYS A 127 16.25 11.20 -9.64
C LYS A 127 17.68 10.81 -10.03
N MET A 128 17.89 9.53 -10.32
CA MET A 128 19.19 8.99 -10.71
C MET A 128 19.25 8.72 -12.20
N SER A 129 20.41 8.95 -12.80
CA SER A 129 20.68 8.60 -14.20
C SER A 129 20.83 7.09 -14.39
N ALA A 130 20.67 6.64 -15.63
CA ALA A 130 20.92 5.25 -16.01
C ALA A 130 22.36 4.79 -15.68
N ALA A 131 23.34 5.68 -15.81
CA ALA A 131 24.74 5.39 -15.50
C ALA A 131 24.96 5.16 -14.00
N GLU A 132 24.37 6.00 -13.15
CA GLU A 132 24.41 5.82 -11.69
C GLU A 132 23.75 4.49 -11.28
N ILE A 133 22.55 4.21 -11.79
CA ILE A 133 21.81 2.96 -11.53
C ILE A 133 22.63 1.72 -11.96
N ALA A 134 23.31 1.77 -13.10
CA ALA A 134 24.12 0.66 -13.58
C ALA A 134 25.41 0.43 -12.77
N SER A 135 25.91 1.48 -12.12
CA SER A 135 27.22 1.44 -11.45
C SER A 135 27.21 0.82 -10.06
N ASP A 136 26.10 0.88 -9.32
CA ASP A 136 26.02 0.42 -7.94
C ASP A 136 24.61 -0.07 -7.59
N SER A 137 24.51 -1.34 -7.16
CA SER A 137 23.30 -1.96 -6.60
C SER A 137 22.57 -1.11 -5.55
N ARG A 138 23.31 -0.39 -4.71
CA ARG A 138 22.74 0.48 -3.67
C ARG A 138 22.11 1.74 -4.27
N LEU A 139 22.71 2.32 -5.31
CA LEU A 139 22.12 3.44 -6.04
C LEU A 139 20.86 2.98 -6.77
N ALA A 140 20.90 1.82 -7.43
CA ALA A 140 19.71 1.21 -8.03
C ALA A 140 18.60 0.98 -6.98
N ALA A 141 18.94 0.49 -5.78
CA ALA A 141 17.99 0.30 -4.69
C ALA A 141 17.38 1.62 -4.18
N LEU A 142 18.19 2.67 -4.04
CA LEU A 142 17.71 4.02 -3.71
C LEU A 142 16.74 4.54 -4.80
N ALA A 143 17.11 4.41 -6.08
CA ALA A 143 16.24 4.76 -7.20
C ALA A 143 14.92 3.98 -7.16
N PHE A 144 14.94 2.70 -6.78
CA PHE A 144 13.72 1.90 -6.61
C PHE A 144 12.82 2.42 -5.49
N TYR A 145 13.37 2.77 -4.32
CA TYR A 145 12.57 3.34 -3.22
C TYR A 145 11.99 4.71 -3.59
N ARG A 146 12.72 5.51 -4.38
CA ARG A 146 12.19 6.75 -4.96
C ARG A 146 11.03 6.46 -5.91
N ALA A 147 11.21 5.56 -6.87
CA ALA A 147 10.17 5.19 -7.84
C ALA A 147 8.90 4.65 -7.16
N MET A 148 9.06 3.79 -6.14
CA MET A 148 7.95 3.31 -5.30
C MET A 148 7.26 4.45 -4.54
N SER A 149 8.02 5.39 -3.97
CA SER A 149 7.45 6.53 -3.23
C SER A 149 6.67 7.45 -4.16
N THR A 150 7.20 7.73 -5.35
CA THR A 150 6.48 8.45 -6.42
C THR A 150 5.19 7.72 -6.77
N LEU A 151 5.24 6.41 -7.02
CA LEU A 151 4.06 5.62 -7.38
C LEU A 151 2.98 5.67 -6.30
N ILE A 152 3.32 5.42 -5.03
CA ILE A 152 2.36 5.39 -3.93
C ILE A 152 1.70 6.77 -3.75
N LEU A 153 2.48 7.86 -3.80
CA LEU A 153 1.93 9.22 -3.72
C LEU A 153 0.95 9.53 -4.86
N HIS A 154 1.22 9.05 -6.07
CA HIS A 154 0.32 9.27 -7.20
C HIS A 154 -0.97 8.44 -7.09
N ILE A 155 -0.87 7.15 -6.71
CA ILE A 155 -2.02 6.27 -6.49
C ILE A 155 -2.99 6.92 -5.49
N ASP A 156 -2.47 7.41 -4.36
CA ASP A 156 -3.30 8.02 -3.32
C ASP A 156 -3.93 9.35 -3.78
N SER A 157 -3.23 10.11 -4.61
CA SER A 157 -3.78 11.35 -5.19
C SER A 157 -4.77 11.14 -6.34
N GLY A 158 -4.88 9.91 -6.86
CA GLY A 158 -5.66 9.60 -8.06
C GLY A 158 -5.13 10.25 -9.34
N LYS A 159 -3.88 10.73 -9.35
CA LYS A 159 -3.25 11.38 -10.50
C LYS A 159 -2.66 10.33 -11.45
N PRO A 160 -2.65 10.58 -12.77
CA PRO A 160 -1.88 9.77 -13.71
C PRO A 160 -0.41 9.71 -13.28
N TYR A 161 0.22 8.54 -13.44
CA TYR A 161 1.63 8.35 -13.14
C TYR A 161 2.35 7.64 -14.27
N SER A 162 3.67 7.82 -14.29
CA SER A 162 4.59 7.18 -15.23
C SER A 162 5.29 6.00 -14.56
N LEU A 163 5.63 4.98 -15.36
CA LEU A 163 6.48 3.86 -14.95
C LEU A 163 7.94 4.03 -15.41
N GLU A 164 8.30 5.18 -15.99
CA GLU A 164 9.63 5.46 -16.57
C GLU A 164 10.79 5.17 -15.60
N GLU A 165 10.68 5.56 -14.33
CA GLU A 165 11.74 5.27 -13.34
C GLU A 165 11.93 3.76 -13.14
N PHE A 166 10.83 2.96 -13.13
CA PHE A 166 10.93 1.50 -13.05
C PHE A 166 11.51 0.89 -14.32
N GLU A 167 11.18 1.41 -15.51
CA GLU A 167 11.72 0.94 -16.79
C GLU A 167 13.23 1.18 -16.87
N ILE A 168 13.70 2.35 -16.41
CA ILE A 168 15.14 2.67 -16.32
C ILE A 168 15.83 1.68 -15.36
N ILE A 169 15.27 1.43 -14.17
CA ILE A 169 15.86 0.50 -13.21
C ILE A 169 15.88 -0.93 -13.76
N ALA A 170 14.77 -1.40 -14.33
CA ALA A 170 14.66 -2.73 -14.93
C ALA A 170 15.65 -2.94 -16.09
N THR A 171 15.96 -1.87 -16.82
CA THR A 171 16.88 -1.93 -17.97
C THR A 171 18.34 -1.85 -17.54
N HIS A 172 18.67 -1.00 -16.57
CA HIS A 172 20.05 -0.60 -16.28
C HIS A 172 20.62 -1.15 -14.98
N ALA A 173 19.81 -1.56 -14.00
CA ALA A 173 20.33 -2.15 -12.78
C ALA A 173 21.14 -3.44 -13.08
N PRO A 174 22.16 -3.78 -12.28
CA PRO A 174 23.00 -4.93 -12.53
C PRO A 174 22.19 -6.23 -12.72
N SER A 175 22.60 -7.07 -13.67
CA SER A 175 21.94 -8.36 -13.93
C SER A 175 21.96 -9.24 -12.69
N GLY A 176 20.83 -9.89 -12.40
CA GLY A 176 20.69 -10.71 -11.21
C GLY A 176 20.62 -9.95 -9.88
N ASP A 177 20.57 -8.62 -9.90
CA ASP A 177 20.28 -7.84 -8.70
C ASP A 177 18.80 -7.96 -8.32
N ARG A 178 18.54 -8.14 -7.02
CA ARG A 178 17.18 -8.17 -6.46
C ARG A 178 16.39 -6.91 -6.79
N VAL A 179 17.04 -5.74 -6.88
CA VAL A 179 16.35 -4.50 -7.25
C VAL A 179 15.82 -4.53 -8.68
N ARG A 180 16.57 -5.12 -9.61
CA ARG A 180 16.15 -5.27 -11.01
C ARG A 180 14.91 -6.14 -11.11
N ILE A 181 14.92 -7.28 -10.42
CA ILE A 181 13.78 -8.19 -10.30
C ILE A 181 12.56 -7.48 -9.70
N ASN A 182 12.75 -6.69 -8.64
CA ASN A 182 11.66 -5.93 -8.02
C ASN A 182 11.06 -4.88 -8.98
N ALA A 183 11.89 -4.19 -9.77
CA ALA A 183 11.43 -3.22 -10.76
C ALA A 183 10.64 -3.90 -11.89
N ILE A 184 11.15 -5.00 -12.43
CA ILE A 184 10.46 -5.80 -13.45
C ILE A 184 9.12 -6.33 -12.93
N HIS A 185 9.10 -6.88 -11.72
CA HIS A 185 7.87 -7.31 -11.06
C HIS A 185 6.86 -6.16 -10.94
N GLN A 186 7.31 -4.97 -10.54
CA GLN A 186 6.41 -3.81 -10.43
C GLN A 186 5.84 -3.41 -11.80
N LEU A 187 6.65 -3.43 -12.86
CA LEU A 187 6.19 -3.18 -14.23
C LEU A 187 5.13 -4.20 -14.67
N LEU A 188 5.39 -5.49 -14.46
CA LEU A 188 4.44 -6.57 -14.76
C LEU A 188 3.10 -6.34 -14.05
N VAL A 189 3.13 -6.07 -12.74
CA VAL A 189 1.91 -5.85 -11.95
C VAL A 189 1.15 -4.61 -12.45
N GLU A 190 1.83 -3.50 -12.68
CA GLU A 190 1.15 -2.27 -13.11
C GLU A 190 0.58 -2.38 -14.52
N TYR A 191 1.32 -2.97 -15.45
CA TYR A 191 0.82 -3.21 -16.81
C TYR A 191 -0.34 -4.20 -16.83
N GLY A 192 -0.29 -5.27 -16.03
CA GLY A 192 -1.37 -6.26 -15.95
C GLY A 192 -2.61 -5.75 -15.21
N ARG A 193 -2.44 -5.07 -14.08
CA ARG A 193 -3.54 -4.68 -13.19
C ARG A 193 -4.15 -3.32 -13.55
N THR A 194 -3.29 -2.31 -13.70
CA THR A 194 -3.73 -0.91 -13.76
C THR A 194 -3.93 -0.48 -15.21
N PHE A 195 -2.90 -0.64 -16.05
CA PHE A 195 -2.95 -0.23 -17.45
C PHE A 195 -3.68 -1.25 -18.34
N LYS A 196 -3.77 -2.51 -17.89
CA LYS A 196 -4.36 -3.64 -18.64
C LYS A 196 -3.72 -3.82 -20.03
N ASP A 197 -2.42 -3.56 -20.12
CA ASP A 197 -1.60 -3.72 -21.33
C ASP A 197 -1.02 -5.14 -21.34
N VAL A 198 -1.69 -6.04 -22.06
CA VAL A 198 -1.33 -7.46 -22.15
C VAL A 198 0.06 -7.64 -22.74
N ALA A 199 0.39 -6.94 -23.83
CA ALA A 199 1.66 -7.13 -24.53
C ALA A 199 2.85 -6.73 -23.65
N LYS A 200 2.74 -5.61 -22.93
CA LYS A 200 3.78 -5.22 -21.97
C LYS A 200 3.84 -6.12 -20.74
N ALA A 201 2.69 -6.60 -20.24
CA ALA A 201 2.67 -7.57 -19.16
C ALA A 201 3.36 -8.88 -19.57
N GLU A 202 3.09 -9.41 -20.78
CA GLU A 202 3.76 -10.60 -21.32
C GLU A 202 5.26 -10.39 -21.49
N PHE A 203 5.67 -9.25 -22.05
CA PHE A 203 7.07 -8.88 -22.19
C PHE A 203 7.78 -8.90 -20.82
N TRP A 204 7.31 -8.12 -19.85
CA TRP A 204 7.95 -8.05 -18.53
C TRP A 204 7.83 -9.36 -17.75
N GLY A 205 6.76 -10.14 -17.94
CA GLY A 205 6.62 -11.48 -17.40
C GLY A 205 7.72 -12.43 -17.90
N SER A 206 7.99 -12.42 -19.20
CA SER A 206 9.06 -13.22 -19.80
C SER A 206 10.47 -12.81 -19.31
N VAL A 207 10.70 -11.50 -19.15
CA VAL A 207 11.96 -10.97 -18.60
C VAL A 207 12.12 -11.39 -17.14
N LEU A 208 11.04 -11.30 -16.35
CA LEU A 208 11.08 -11.61 -14.92
C LEU A 208 11.48 -13.06 -14.65
N ILE A 209 10.82 -14.01 -15.33
CA ILE A 209 11.13 -15.43 -15.12
C ILE A 209 12.56 -15.76 -15.55
N LYS A 210 13.05 -15.13 -16.63
CA LYS A 210 14.44 -15.30 -17.06
C LYS A 210 15.43 -14.83 -16.00
N GLU A 211 15.27 -13.62 -15.48
CA GLU A 211 16.13 -13.09 -14.40
C GLU A 211 16.08 -13.97 -13.15
N ILE A 212 14.90 -14.46 -12.75
CA ILE A 212 14.76 -15.39 -11.62
C ILE A 212 15.53 -16.69 -11.87
N GLN A 213 15.45 -17.27 -13.07
CA GLN A 213 16.19 -18.50 -13.39
C GLN A 213 17.70 -18.28 -13.46
N GLU A 214 18.16 -17.13 -13.93
CA GLU A 214 19.59 -16.77 -13.96
C GLU A 214 20.18 -16.72 -12.54
N ILE A 215 19.46 -16.15 -11.57
CA ILE A 215 19.95 -16.05 -10.19
C ILE A 215 19.68 -17.28 -9.33
N LYS A 216 18.82 -18.19 -9.79
CA LYS A 216 18.44 -19.39 -9.03
C LYS A 216 19.62 -20.14 -8.39
N PRO A 217 20.78 -20.35 -9.05
CA PRO A 217 21.93 -21.03 -8.44
C PRO A 217 22.52 -20.30 -7.22
N SER A 218 22.27 -19.00 -7.08
CA SER A 218 22.76 -18.16 -5.98
C SER A 218 21.74 -18.00 -4.84
N LEU A 219 20.52 -18.50 -5.01
CA LEU A 219 19.45 -18.38 -4.02
C LEU A 219 19.39 -19.60 -3.12
N ASP A 220 19.16 -19.36 -1.83
CA ASP A 220 18.64 -20.40 -0.95
C ASP A 220 17.21 -20.81 -1.37
N ASP A 221 16.80 -22.00 -0.92
CA ASP A 221 15.50 -22.59 -1.28
C ASP A 221 14.32 -21.68 -0.87
N PHE A 222 14.41 -21.05 0.31
CA PHE A 222 13.40 -20.11 0.80
C PHE A 222 13.22 -18.92 -0.14
N SER A 223 14.31 -18.26 -0.52
CA SER A 223 14.33 -17.06 -1.35
C SER A 223 13.84 -17.37 -2.76
N TYR A 224 14.20 -18.53 -3.31
CA TYR A 224 13.69 -18.98 -4.61
C TYR A 224 12.18 -19.23 -4.57
N LYS A 225 11.69 -20.00 -3.59
CA LYS A 225 10.25 -20.27 -3.43
C LYS A 225 9.44 -19.00 -3.22
N LEU A 226 9.96 -18.05 -2.43
CA LEU A 226 9.30 -16.77 -2.21
C LEU A 226 9.19 -15.97 -3.52
N LEU A 227 10.28 -15.88 -4.29
CA LEU A 227 10.26 -15.21 -5.59
C LEU A 227 9.30 -15.89 -6.58
N MET A 228 9.25 -17.22 -6.59
CA MET A 228 8.32 -17.96 -7.44
C MET A 228 6.85 -17.73 -7.05
N SER A 229 6.54 -17.71 -5.74
CA SER A 229 5.20 -17.36 -5.27
C SER A 229 4.79 -15.94 -5.70
N ILE A 230 5.68 -14.97 -5.55
CA ILE A 230 5.46 -13.58 -5.98
C ILE A 230 5.28 -13.50 -7.51
N TYR A 231 6.12 -14.20 -8.27
CA TYR A 231 6.06 -14.26 -9.73
C TYR A 231 4.73 -14.84 -10.22
N CYS A 232 4.32 -16.01 -9.71
CA CYS A 232 3.07 -16.66 -10.12
C CYS A 232 1.85 -15.77 -9.82
N ARG A 233 1.88 -15.05 -8.68
CA ARG A 233 0.82 -14.08 -8.35
C ARG A 233 0.80 -12.86 -9.29
N ALA A 234 1.94 -12.48 -9.86
CA ALA A 234 2.01 -11.37 -10.81
C ALA A 234 1.65 -11.80 -12.24
N ILE A 235 2.09 -12.97 -12.68
CA ILE A 235 1.85 -13.44 -14.05
C ILE A 235 0.37 -13.76 -14.31
N VAL A 236 -0.40 -14.08 -13.26
CA VAL A 236 -1.84 -14.39 -13.36
C VAL A 236 -2.68 -13.27 -13.99
N PHE A 237 -2.21 -12.01 -13.96
CA PHE A 237 -2.93 -10.92 -14.62
C PHE A 237 -3.08 -11.14 -16.13
N ILE A 238 -2.13 -11.82 -16.79
CA ILE A 238 -2.18 -12.09 -18.22
C ILE A 238 -3.36 -13.02 -18.59
N PRO A 239 -3.46 -14.25 -18.06
CA PRO A 239 -4.62 -15.11 -18.35
C PRO A 239 -5.93 -14.50 -17.82
N LEU A 240 -5.89 -13.72 -16.73
CA LEU A 240 -7.08 -13.00 -16.25
C LEU A 240 -7.61 -12.00 -17.29
N LEU A 241 -6.72 -11.25 -17.95
CA LEU A 241 -7.09 -10.31 -19.02
C LEU A 241 -7.64 -11.05 -20.27
N HIS A 242 -7.09 -12.23 -20.57
CA HIS A 242 -7.61 -13.12 -21.60
C HIS A 242 -8.90 -13.84 -21.19
N ARG A 243 -9.30 -13.75 -19.93
CA ARG A 243 -10.42 -14.51 -19.32
C ARG A 243 -10.26 -16.03 -19.41
N ASP A 244 -9.01 -16.50 -19.45
CA ASP A 244 -8.67 -17.91 -19.42
C ASP A 244 -8.77 -18.44 -17.98
N LYS A 245 -9.92 -19.03 -17.66
CA LYS A 245 -10.24 -19.51 -16.31
C LYS A 245 -9.29 -20.61 -15.86
N ASP A 246 -9.05 -21.60 -16.72
CA ASP A 246 -8.26 -22.78 -16.38
C ASP A 246 -6.80 -22.37 -16.11
N LYS A 247 -6.27 -21.45 -16.93
CA LYS A 247 -4.92 -20.93 -16.73
C LYS A 247 -4.80 -20.07 -15.46
N VAL A 248 -5.82 -19.26 -15.14
CA VAL A 248 -5.86 -18.52 -13.86
C VAL A 248 -5.79 -19.48 -12.67
N VAL A 249 -6.64 -20.52 -12.65
CA VAL A 249 -6.67 -21.51 -11.56
C VAL A 249 -5.31 -22.22 -11.44
N GLN A 250 -4.74 -22.65 -12.56
CA GLN A 250 -3.43 -23.33 -12.57
C GLN A 250 -2.32 -22.46 -12.00
N GLU A 251 -2.20 -21.19 -12.42
CA GLU A 251 -1.16 -20.29 -11.93
C GLU A 251 -1.35 -19.98 -10.43
N MET A 252 -2.59 -19.87 -9.97
CA MET A 252 -2.90 -19.60 -8.57
C MET A 252 -2.67 -20.82 -7.66
N GLU A 253 -2.90 -22.04 -8.14
CA GLU A 253 -2.51 -23.27 -7.44
C GLU A 253 -1.00 -23.39 -7.30
N LEU A 254 -0.26 -23.11 -8.39
CA LEU A 254 1.20 -23.09 -8.34
C LEU A 254 1.71 -22.05 -7.34
N CYS A 255 1.16 -20.84 -7.39
CA CYS A 255 1.45 -19.76 -6.46
C CYS A 255 1.24 -20.18 -4.99
N GLN A 256 0.11 -20.85 -4.72
CA GLN A 256 -0.24 -21.35 -3.38
C GLN A 256 0.71 -22.46 -2.91
N SER A 257 1.05 -23.41 -3.78
CA SER A 257 2.00 -24.48 -3.42
C SER A 257 3.38 -23.94 -3.01
N TYR A 258 3.87 -22.90 -3.72
CA TYR A 258 5.11 -22.23 -3.32
C TYR A 258 4.97 -21.56 -1.96
N ALA A 259 3.87 -20.85 -1.71
CA ALA A 259 3.62 -20.17 -0.44
C ALA A 259 3.52 -21.14 0.76
N GLU A 260 2.85 -22.28 0.58
CA GLU A 260 2.69 -23.30 1.62
C GLU A 260 3.99 -24.05 1.92
N SER A 261 4.90 -24.13 0.94
CA SER A 261 6.21 -24.80 1.09
C SER A 261 7.32 -23.90 1.68
N LEU A 262 7.01 -22.65 2.02
CA LEU A 262 7.94 -21.73 2.67
C LEU A 262 8.16 -22.12 4.13
N ILE A 263 9.39 -22.53 4.46
CA ILE A 263 9.81 -22.86 5.82
C ILE A 263 10.88 -21.84 6.23
N GLY A 264 10.55 -20.96 7.17
CA GLY A 264 11.48 -19.93 7.64
C GLY A 264 12.42 -20.43 8.73
N GLU A 265 13.72 -20.23 8.56
CA GLU A 265 14.78 -20.64 9.50
C GLU A 265 15.04 -19.58 10.59
N ASN A 266 14.58 -18.35 10.37
CA ASN A 266 14.71 -17.23 11.29
C ASN A 266 13.41 -16.40 11.34
N GLU A 267 13.35 -15.48 12.31
CA GLU A 267 12.17 -14.62 12.56
C GLU A 267 11.71 -13.88 11.30
N GLU A 268 12.62 -13.25 10.54
CA GLU A 268 12.25 -12.52 9.31
C GLU A 268 11.60 -13.45 8.27
N GLN A 269 12.22 -14.61 8.01
CA GLN A 269 11.69 -15.56 7.04
C GLN A 269 10.34 -16.13 7.49
N GLN A 270 10.17 -16.37 8.79
CA GLN A 270 8.89 -16.83 9.35
C GLN A 270 7.79 -15.80 9.16
N ILE A 271 8.05 -14.53 9.44
CA ILE A 271 7.09 -13.45 9.22
C ILE A 271 6.76 -13.27 7.75
N VAL A 272 7.76 -13.35 6.87
CA VAL A 272 7.56 -13.20 5.42
C VAL A 272 6.82 -14.39 4.82
N ALA A 273 7.09 -15.62 5.27
CA ALA A 273 6.32 -16.81 4.88
C ALA A 273 4.86 -16.70 5.33
N TYR A 274 4.66 -16.31 6.59
CA TYR A 274 3.33 -16.11 7.17
C TYR A 274 2.53 -15.04 6.40
N GLU A 275 3.16 -13.89 6.12
CA GLU A 275 2.55 -12.82 5.33
C GLU A 275 2.24 -13.24 3.90
N ASN A 276 3.18 -13.91 3.23
CA ASN A 276 2.98 -14.37 1.86
C ASN A 276 1.78 -15.33 1.77
N GLN A 277 1.62 -16.26 2.73
CA GLN A 277 0.46 -17.14 2.79
C GLN A 277 -0.86 -16.36 2.95
N ASN A 278 -0.89 -15.32 3.77
CA ASN A 278 -2.09 -14.49 3.95
C ASN A 278 -2.44 -13.70 2.66
N ILE A 279 -1.43 -13.18 1.96
CA ILE A 279 -1.62 -12.52 0.64
C ILE A 279 -2.15 -13.52 -0.41
N ILE A 280 -1.69 -14.77 -0.37
CA ILE A 280 -2.21 -15.81 -1.27
C ILE A 280 -3.67 -16.10 -0.94
N LEU A 281 -4.05 -16.23 0.34
CA LEU A 281 -5.46 -16.42 0.72
C LEU A 281 -6.33 -15.27 0.20
N GLU A 282 -5.90 -14.02 0.35
CA GLU A 282 -6.56 -12.83 -0.20
C GLU A 282 -6.74 -12.94 -1.73
N SER A 283 -5.67 -13.33 -2.44
CA SER A 283 -5.68 -13.46 -3.90
C SER A 283 -6.58 -14.62 -4.37
N ARG A 284 -6.56 -15.75 -3.65
CA ARG A 284 -7.41 -16.92 -3.89
C ARG A 284 -8.88 -16.61 -3.57
N THR A 285 -9.18 -15.75 -2.60
CA THR A 285 -10.53 -15.23 -2.37
C THR A 285 -11.01 -14.43 -3.58
N LYS A 286 -10.17 -13.52 -4.11
CA LYS A 286 -10.51 -12.69 -5.28
C LYS A 286 -10.70 -13.51 -6.55
N GLU A 287 -9.91 -14.56 -6.72
CA GLU A 287 -10.10 -15.55 -7.79
C GLU A 287 -11.45 -16.26 -7.66
N ALA A 288 -11.80 -16.78 -6.48
CA ALA A 288 -13.08 -17.46 -6.26
C ALA A 288 -14.27 -16.52 -6.52
N LEU A 289 -14.18 -15.26 -6.08
CA LEU A 289 -15.15 -14.21 -6.42
C LEU A 289 -15.28 -13.98 -7.93
N TRP A 290 -14.16 -13.96 -8.66
CA TRP A 290 -14.13 -13.79 -10.11
C TRP A 290 -14.73 -15.00 -10.85
N LEU A 291 -14.53 -16.22 -10.33
CA LEU A 291 -15.13 -17.45 -10.84
C LEU A 291 -16.63 -17.57 -10.51
N GLY A 292 -17.11 -16.80 -9.53
CA GLY A 292 -18.49 -16.86 -9.03
C GLY A 292 -18.72 -17.91 -7.94
N ASP A 293 -17.64 -18.51 -7.42
CA ASP A 293 -17.68 -19.46 -6.32
C ASP A 293 -17.62 -18.70 -4.98
N PHE A 294 -18.77 -18.19 -4.55
CA PHE A 294 -18.85 -17.34 -3.37
C PHE A 294 -18.66 -18.11 -2.06
N ASP A 295 -18.98 -19.41 -2.03
CA ASP A 295 -18.78 -20.24 -0.84
C ASP A 295 -17.30 -20.52 -0.61
N LEU A 296 -16.56 -20.83 -1.68
CA LEU A 296 -15.10 -20.96 -1.61
C LEU A 296 -14.42 -19.62 -1.27
N ALA A 297 -14.92 -18.51 -1.80
CA ALA A 297 -14.43 -17.17 -1.44
C ALA A 297 -14.63 -16.90 0.07
N GLU A 298 -15.79 -17.25 0.62
CA GLU A 298 -16.08 -17.10 2.05
C GLU A 298 -15.16 -17.98 2.90
N GLN A 299 -15.00 -19.25 2.53
CA GLN A 299 -14.10 -20.16 3.24
C GLN A 299 -12.68 -19.58 3.32
N ARG A 300 -12.14 -19.12 2.19
CA ARG A 300 -10.77 -18.58 2.10
C ARG A 300 -10.60 -17.29 2.89
N ILE A 301 -11.55 -16.36 2.80
CA ILE A 301 -11.43 -15.09 3.54
C ILE A 301 -11.63 -15.28 5.04
N ARG A 302 -12.46 -16.23 5.47
CA ARG A 302 -12.57 -16.59 6.89
C ARG A 302 -11.25 -17.15 7.43
N GLN A 303 -10.56 -17.99 6.66
CA GLN A 303 -9.21 -18.45 7.00
C GLN A 303 -8.22 -17.29 7.12
N ALA A 304 -8.27 -16.29 6.22
CA ALA A 304 -7.42 -15.11 6.33
C ALA A 304 -7.71 -14.29 7.61
N VAL A 305 -8.99 -14.10 7.96
CA VAL A 305 -9.42 -13.46 9.21
C VAL A 305 -8.97 -14.23 10.45
N GLU A 306 -9.00 -15.56 10.41
CA GLU A 306 -8.54 -16.40 11.53
C GLU A 306 -7.03 -16.34 11.71
N ARG A 307 -6.27 -16.29 10.61
CA ARG A 307 -4.82 -16.18 10.64
C ARG A 307 -4.38 -14.81 11.16
N ASP A 308 -4.87 -13.73 10.54
CA ASP A 308 -4.56 -12.36 10.95
C ASP A 308 -5.81 -11.61 11.42
N PRO A 309 -6.23 -11.82 12.68
CA PRO A 309 -7.46 -11.22 13.21
C PRO A 309 -7.37 -9.71 13.42
N LEU A 310 -6.17 -9.13 13.32
CA LEU A 310 -5.91 -7.71 13.54
C LEU A 310 -5.78 -6.91 12.25
N ASP A 311 -5.81 -7.56 11.08
CA ASP A 311 -5.84 -6.87 9.81
C ASP A 311 -7.28 -6.47 9.44
N PRO A 312 -7.61 -5.16 9.42
CA PRO A 312 -8.96 -4.70 9.07
C PRO A 312 -9.35 -5.09 7.64
N ARG A 313 -8.39 -5.23 6.71
CA ARG A 313 -8.66 -5.48 5.29
C ARG A 313 -9.41 -6.78 5.07
N TYR A 314 -9.09 -7.84 5.84
CA TYR A 314 -9.78 -9.12 5.71
C TYR A 314 -11.24 -9.07 6.18
N ARG A 315 -11.59 -8.15 7.10
CA ARG A 315 -12.99 -7.89 7.48
C ARG A 315 -13.76 -7.16 6.38
N LEU A 316 -13.12 -6.22 5.68
CA LEU A 316 -13.72 -5.56 4.52
C LEU A 316 -13.97 -6.54 3.38
N GLU A 317 -12.98 -7.39 3.07
CA GLU A 317 -13.12 -8.40 2.03
C GLU A 317 -14.17 -9.46 2.38
N LEU A 318 -14.25 -9.89 3.65
CA LEU A 318 -15.34 -10.76 4.11
C LEU A 318 -16.70 -10.08 3.91
N GLY A 319 -16.82 -8.80 4.23
CA GLY A 319 -18.03 -8.02 3.96
C GLY A 319 -18.37 -8.01 2.46
N GLN A 320 -17.39 -7.85 1.59
CA GLN A 320 -17.60 -7.89 0.14
C GLN A 320 -18.09 -9.25 -0.35
N VAL A 321 -17.52 -10.35 0.16
CA VAL A 321 -17.97 -11.72 -0.16
C VAL A 321 -19.42 -11.93 0.28
N LEU A 322 -19.76 -11.53 1.51
CA LEU A 322 -21.11 -11.66 2.06
C LEU A 322 -22.14 -10.85 1.27
N ILE A 323 -21.78 -9.66 0.76
CA ILE A 323 -22.62 -8.90 -0.17
C ILE A 323 -22.88 -9.70 -1.45
N LYS A 324 -21.86 -10.35 -2.02
CA LYS A 324 -22.02 -11.17 -3.24
C LYS A 324 -22.93 -12.38 -3.03
N GLN A 325 -22.97 -12.92 -1.82
CA GLN A 325 -23.91 -13.97 -1.42
C GLN A 325 -25.32 -13.44 -1.05
N GLY A 326 -25.53 -12.12 -1.03
CA GLY A 326 -26.79 -11.50 -0.60
C GLY A 326 -27.03 -11.50 0.91
N ARG A 327 -26.01 -11.83 1.73
CA ARG A 327 -26.07 -11.88 3.20
C ARG A 327 -25.74 -10.51 3.80
N ILE A 328 -26.62 -9.54 3.57
CA ILE A 328 -26.38 -8.12 3.83
C ILE A 328 -26.17 -7.81 5.32
N GLU A 329 -26.94 -8.43 6.22
CA GLU A 329 -26.84 -8.24 7.67
C GLU A 329 -25.48 -8.71 8.20
N GLU A 330 -24.97 -9.82 7.66
CA GLU A 330 -23.65 -10.34 8.03
C GLU A 330 -22.53 -9.47 7.44
N ALA A 331 -22.72 -8.96 6.23
CA ALA A 331 -21.79 -8.00 5.64
C ALA A 331 -21.68 -6.72 6.50
N ALA A 332 -22.79 -6.15 6.94
CA ALA A 332 -22.81 -5.01 7.86
C ALA A 332 -22.00 -5.31 9.14
N LYS A 333 -22.18 -6.50 9.73
CA LYS A 333 -21.42 -6.93 10.92
C LYS A 333 -19.92 -7.06 10.62
N ALA A 334 -19.55 -7.63 9.47
CA ALA A 334 -18.16 -7.77 9.06
C ALA A 334 -17.50 -6.40 8.90
N TYR A 335 -18.12 -5.47 8.15
CA TYR A 335 -17.61 -4.11 7.99
C TYR A 335 -17.49 -3.36 9.33
N ARG A 336 -18.52 -3.41 10.19
CA ARG A 336 -18.47 -2.81 11.53
C ARG A 336 -17.43 -3.44 12.46
N SER A 337 -17.04 -4.69 12.23
CA SER A 337 -15.94 -5.29 12.98
C SER A 337 -14.59 -4.74 12.52
N GLY A 338 -14.43 -4.48 11.22
CA GLY A 338 -13.23 -3.84 10.66
C GLY A 338 -13.01 -2.42 11.19
N THR A 339 -14.08 -1.64 11.39
CA THR A 339 -13.96 -0.26 11.91
C THR A 339 -13.41 -0.18 13.33
N LYS A 340 -13.49 -1.27 14.11
CA LYS A 340 -12.93 -1.33 15.47
C LYS A 340 -11.42 -1.56 15.49
N LEU A 341 -10.85 -2.08 14.41
CA LEU A 341 -9.42 -2.36 14.27
C LEU A 341 -8.64 -1.11 13.82
N GLY A 342 -9.32 -0.14 13.21
CA GLY A 342 -8.72 1.09 12.72
C GLY A 342 -8.12 0.96 11.31
N PRO A 343 -7.18 1.84 10.93
CA PRO A 343 -6.61 1.87 9.58
C PRO A 343 -5.83 0.59 9.22
N PRO A 344 -5.69 0.26 7.93
CA PRO A 344 -6.25 0.98 6.78
C PRO A 344 -7.72 0.65 6.50
N GLY A 345 -8.44 1.60 5.91
CA GLY A 345 -9.77 1.35 5.35
C GLY A 345 -10.96 1.57 6.30
N THR A 346 -10.77 2.14 7.48
CA THR A 346 -11.86 2.44 8.43
C THR A 346 -13.00 3.24 7.79
N ALA A 347 -12.69 4.30 7.02
CA ALA A 347 -13.70 5.10 6.33
C ALA A 347 -14.48 4.30 5.28
N VAL A 348 -13.79 3.42 4.54
CA VAL A 348 -14.41 2.52 3.56
C VAL A 348 -15.32 1.50 4.26
N ALA A 349 -14.90 0.94 5.39
CA ALA A 349 -15.71 0.01 6.17
C ALA A 349 -16.98 0.68 6.71
N TRP A 350 -16.88 1.90 7.25
CA TRP A 350 -18.06 2.68 7.65
C TRP A 350 -18.99 2.96 6.47
N PHE A 351 -18.44 3.39 5.33
CA PHE A 351 -19.22 3.63 4.13
C PHE A 351 -19.95 2.37 3.64
N MET A 352 -19.27 1.24 3.56
CA MET A 352 -19.86 -0.04 3.15
C MET A 352 -20.91 -0.53 4.15
N ALA A 353 -20.68 -0.39 5.46
CA ALA A 353 -21.69 -0.69 6.48
C ALA A 353 -22.94 0.18 6.30
N GLY A 354 -22.78 1.48 6.02
CA GLY A 354 -23.88 2.38 5.71
C GLY A 354 -24.68 1.95 4.49
N GLN A 355 -24.01 1.48 3.43
CA GLN A 355 -24.69 0.92 2.27
C GLN A 355 -25.49 -0.35 2.61
N CYS A 356 -24.95 -1.22 3.47
CA CYS A 356 -25.66 -2.41 3.94
C CYS A 356 -26.93 -2.02 4.71
N TYR A 357 -26.83 -1.13 5.71
CA TYR A 357 -27.97 -0.66 6.48
C TYR A 357 -29.03 0.04 5.61
N GLN A 358 -28.58 0.83 4.64
CA GLN A 358 -29.51 1.46 3.69
C GLN A 358 -30.28 0.42 2.88
N SER A 359 -29.62 -0.65 2.40
CA SER A 359 -30.30 -1.74 1.69
C SER A 359 -31.24 -2.57 2.58
N LEU A 360 -31.01 -2.57 3.90
CA LEU A 360 -31.90 -3.19 4.89
C LEU A 360 -33.07 -2.28 5.30
N GLY A 361 -33.11 -1.03 4.83
CA GLY A 361 -34.10 -0.04 5.25
C GLY A 361 -33.84 0.58 6.62
N GLU A 362 -32.70 0.28 7.25
CA GLU A 362 -32.26 0.87 8.52
C GLU A 362 -31.61 2.24 8.26
N LEU A 363 -32.42 3.21 7.86
CA LEU A 363 -31.95 4.49 7.32
C LEU A 363 -31.20 5.35 8.35
N ASP A 364 -31.60 5.33 9.62
CA ASP A 364 -30.90 6.05 10.69
C ASP A 364 -29.49 5.48 10.90
N MET A 365 -29.35 4.15 10.95
CA MET A 365 -28.05 3.47 11.08
C MET A 365 -27.16 3.74 9.86
N ALA A 366 -27.75 3.82 8.67
CA ALA A 366 -27.03 4.19 7.45
C ALA A 366 -26.48 5.62 7.53
N CYS A 367 -27.29 6.58 7.99
CA CYS A 367 -26.85 7.96 8.24
C CYS A 367 -25.67 8.00 9.22
N ASP A 368 -25.77 7.31 10.36
CA ASP A 368 -24.70 7.25 11.36
C ASP A 368 -23.40 6.69 10.78
N CYS A 369 -23.49 5.62 10.01
CA CYS A 369 -22.33 5.02 9.36
C CYS A 369 -21.69 5.96 8.32
N TYR A 370 -22.50 6.64 7.51
CA TYR A 370 -21.96 7.62 6.57
C TYR A 370 -21.33 8.82 7.27
N LEU A 371 -21.93 9.33 8.35
CA LEU A 371 -21.33 10.40 9.16
C LEU A 371 -19.99 9.95 9.78
N ALA A 372 -19.91 8.72 10.28
CA ALA A 372 -18.68 8.14 10.78
C ALA A 372 -17.61 8.02 9.68
N ALA A 373 -17.98 7.64 8.45
CA ALA A 373 -17.06 7.62 7.32
C ALA A 373 -16.50 9.02 7.00
N VAL A 374 -17.34 10.06 7.02
CA VAL A 374 -16.91 11.46 6.81
C VAL A 374 -16.06 11.98 7.97
N HIS A 375 -16.32 11.54 9.20
CA HIS A 375 -15.50 11.91 10.34
C HIS A 375 -14.08 11.34 10.24
N VAL A 376 -13.96 10.07 9.84
CA VAL A 376 -12.67 9.40 9.65
C VAL A 376 -11.94 9.94 8.42
N ASP A 377 -12.63 10.11 7.30
CA ASP A 377 -12.09 10.73 6.10
C ASP A 377 -12.92 11.95 5.67
N PRO A 378 -12.52 13.17 6.07
CA PRO A 378 -13.22 14.38 5.70
C PRO A 378 -13.27 14.66 4.19
N LEU A 379 -12.43 13.99 3.38
CA LEU A 379 -12.41 14.13 1.92
C LEU A 379 -13.29 13.08 1.21
N ALA A 380 -13.94 12.19 1.94
CA ALA A 380 -14.78 11.14 1.37
C ALA A 380 -16.09 11.70 0.78
N ILE A 381 -16.09 11.96 -0.54
CA ILE A 381 -17.24 12.48 -1.29
C ILE A 381 -18.43 11.49 -1.30
N SER A 382 -18.16 10.19 -1.47
CA SER A 382 -19.21 9.17 -1.65
C SER A 382 -20.16 9.05 -0.45
N PRO A 383 -19.69 8.99 0.81
CA PRO A 383 -20.57 9.05 1.99
C PRO A 383 -21.41 10.33 2.05
N VAL A 384 -20.83 11.51 1.77
CA VAL A 384 -21.57 12.79 1.78
C VAL A 384 -22.69 12.77 0.75
N LYS A 385 -22.42 12.28 -0.46
CA LYS A 385 -23.45 12.14 -1.50
C LYS A 385 -24.59 11.20 -1.08
N ARG A 386 -24.30 10.10 -0.39
CA ARG A 386 -25.33 9.20 0.15
C ARG A 386 -26.13 9.87 1.25
N LEU A 387 -25.48 10.60 2.16
CA LEU A 387 -26.14 11.39 3.21
C LEU A 387 -27.10 12.43 2.64
N THR A 388 -26.71 13.16 1.59
CA THR A 388 -27.59 14.17 0.98
C THR A 388 -28.88 13.57 0.45
N GLY A 389 -28.79 12.45 -0.28
CA GLY A 389 -29.98 11.74 -0.76
C GLY A 389 -30.85 11.26 0.41
N LEU A 390 -30.23 10.57 1.37
CA LEU A 390 -30.97 9.95 2.46
C LEU A 390 -31.61 10.97 3.41
N ALA A 391 -30.92 12.06 3.72
CA ALA A 391 -31.46 13.13 4.55
C ALA A 391 -32.64 13.84 3.88
N THR A 392 -32.62 13.96 2.55
CA THR A 392 -33.75 14.50 1.77
C THR A 392 -34.95 13.56 1.85
N ASP A 393 -34.72 12.26 1.66
CA ASP A 393 -35.78 11.23 1.73
C ASP A 393 -36.42 11.14 3.13
N LEU A 394 -35.62 11.35 4.18
CA LEU A 394 -36.07 11.36 5.58
C LEU A 394 -36.71 12.70 6.01
N GLY A 395 -36.71 13.73 5.16
CA GLY A 395 -37.19 15.06 5.52
C GLY A 395 -36.33 15.79 6.56
N ASN A 396 -35.10 15.32 6.80
CA ASN A 396 -34.14 15.95 7.71
C ASN A 396 -33.44 17.13 7.02
N SER A 397 -34.12 18.28 6.99
CA SER A 397 -33.65 19.49 6.30
C SER A 397 -32.29 19.99 6.78
N VAL A 398 -31.97 19.82 8.06
CA VAL A 398 -30.69 20.25 8.64
C VAL A 398 -29.54 19.42 8.07
N LEU A 399 -29.66 18.09 8.11
CA LEU A 399 -28.64 17.19 7.59
C LEU A 399 -28.53 17.27 6.05
N ALA A 400 -29.65 17.46 5.36
CA ALA A 400 -29.68 17.65 3.91
C ALA A 400 -28.91 18.93 3.52
N ASN A 401 -29.18 20.05 4.19
CA ASN A 401 -28.48 21.32 3.92
C ASN A 401 -26.99 21.23 4.22
N TRP A 402 -26.61 20.66 5.37
CA TRP A 402 -25.20 20.48 5.73
C TRP A 402 -24.46 19.61 4.72
N SER A 403 -25.01 18.44 4.37
CA SER A 403 -24.36 17.51 3.45
C SER A 403 -24.27 18.07 2.03
N GLN A 404 -25.28 18.83 1.59
CA GLN A 404 -25.26 19.51 0.29
C GLN A 404 -24.15 20.58 0.22
N LEU A 405 -24.02 21.41 1.26
CA LEU A 405 -22.93 22.40 1.35
C LEU A 405 -21.57 21.70 1.34
N ARG A 406 -21.41 20.66 2.17
CA ARG A 406 -20.18 19.89 2.25
C ARG A 406 -19.82 19.23 0.92
N LEU A 407 -20.80 18.71 0.20
CA LEU A 407 -20.59 18.11 -1.12
C LEU A 407 -20.05 19.13 -2.12
N THR A 408 -20.60 20.35 -2.11
CA THR A 408 -20.12 21.46 -2.96
C THR A 408 -18.68 21.86 -2.62
N GLU A 409 -18.34 21.98 -1.34
CA GLU A 409 -16.97 22.26 -0.89
C GLU A 409 -15.98 21.20 -1.39
N LEU A 410 -16.32 19.92 -1.22
CA LEU A 410 -15.45 18.81 -1.63
C LEU A 410 -15.29 18.72 -3.15
N GLN A 411 -16.34 19.05 -3.92
CA GLN A 411 -16.25 19.13 -5.38
C GLN A 411 -15.32 20.26 -5.82
N ALA A 412 -15.38 21.43 -5.16
CA ALA A 412 -14.48 22.55 -5.44
C ALA A 412 -13.03 22.24 -5.03
N GLU A 413 -12.82 21.54 -3.93
CA GLU A 413 -11.49 21.06 -3.51
C GLU A 413 -10.92 20.06 -4.52
N LYS A 414 -11.71 19.05 -4.91
CA LYS A 414 -11.30 18.07 -5.92
C LYS A 414 -10.92 18.75 -7.25
N GLN A 415 -11.70 19.73 -7.68
CA GLN A 415 -11.42 20.47 -8.91
C GLN A 415 -10.09 21.25 -8.81
N ARG A 416 -9.82 21.92 -7.68
CA ARG A 416 -8.53 22.60 -7.43
C ARG A 416 -7.35 21.63 -7.51
N ILE A 417 -7.45 20.47 -6.87
CA ILE A 417 -6.39 19.44 -6.87
C ILE A 417 -6.10 18.94 -8.30
N LEU A 418 -7.15 18.77 -9.13
CA LEU A 418 -7.01 18.37 -10.53
C LEU A 418 -6.32 19.47 -11.36
N GLU A 419 -6.74 20.72 -11.21
CA GLU A 419 -6.18 21.87 -11.94
C GLU A 419 -4.71 22.14 -11.57
N GLU A 420 -4.35 22.01 -10.29
CA GLU A 420 -2.95 22.10 -9.84
C GLU A 420 -2.11 20.95 -10.40
N GLY A 421 -2.68 19.75 -10.52
CA GLY A 421 -2.06 18.59 -11.17
C GLY A 421 -1.79 18.81 -12.66
N GLU A 422 -2.77 19.34 -13.40
CA GLU A 422 -2.63 19.64 -14.83
C GLU A 422 -1.61 20.76 -15.09
N ARG A 423 -1.54 21.78 -14.22
CA ARG A 423 -0.52 22.84 -14.31
C ARG A 423 0.90 22.31 -14.07
N SER A 424 1.08 21.39 -13.13
CA SER A 424 2.37 20.71 -12.90
C SER A 424 2.78 19.84 -14.09
N PHE A 425 1.83 19.09 -14.66
CA PHE A 425 2.08 18.21 -15.81
C PHE A 425 2.36 19.00 -17.11
N THR A 426 1.60 20.07 -17.37
CA THR A 426 1.83 20.95 -18.52
C THR A 426 3.12 21.77 -18.38
N ALA A 427 3.52 22.15 -17.17
CA ALA A 427 4.83 22.73 -16.90
C ALA A 427 5.97 21.72 -17.21
N GLU A 428 5.87 20.46 -16.77
CA GLU A 428 6.86 19.42 -17.08
C GLU A 428 6.92 19.07 -18.59
N VAL A 429 5.77 19.02 -19.27
CA VAL A 429 5.70 18.75 -20.72
C VAL A 429 6.20 19.95 -21.54
N SER A 430 5.93 21.18 -21.11
CA SER A 430 6.45 22.40 -21.76
C SER A 430 7.95 22.58 -21.52
N PHE A 431 8.45 22.19 -20.34
CA PHE A 431 9.89 22.13 -20.04
C PHE A 431 10.59 21.08 -20.91
N LYS A 432 10.05 19.85 -21.03
CA LYS A 432 10.57 18.81 -21.93
C LYS A 432 10.54 19.21 -23.42
N ARG A 433 9.56 20.03 -23.86
CA ARG A 433 9.50 20.56 -25.24
C ARG A 433 10.49 21.71 -25.53
N LYS A 434 10.89 22.47 -24.51
CA LYS A 434 11.93 23.51 -24.66
C LYS A 434 13.33 22.89 -24.73
N THR A 435 13.65 21.93 -23.86
CA THR A 435 14.95 21.27 -23.84
C THR A 435 15.22 20.40 -25.08
N SER A 436 14.19 19.81 -25.68
CA SER A 436 14.31 19.06 -26.95
C SER A 436 14.39 19.93 -28.20
N ARG A 437 14.00 21.22 -28.14
CA ARG A 437 14.22 22.18 -29.24
C ARG A 437 15.61 22.81 -29.22
N GLU A 438 16.23 22.94 -28.04
CA GLU A 438 17.59 23.48 -27.91
C GLU A 438 18.69 22.44 -28.21
N ALA A 439 18.38 21.14 -28.14
CA ALA A 439 19.30 20.05 -28.50
C ALA A 439 19.34 19.69 -30.01
N VAL A 440 18.58 20.39 -30.87
CA VAL A 440 18.55 20.17 -32.33
C VAL A 440 19.21 21.34 -33.09
N THR A 441 19.76 22.33 -32.38
CA THR A 441 20.48 23.47 -32.98
C THR A 441 21.82 23.76 -32.29
N ALA A 442 22.58 22.72 -31.95
CA ALA A 442 23.99 22.82 -31.58
C ALA A 442 24.81 21.72 -32.24
#